data_AF-A0A1H7JAZ3-F1
#
_entry.id   AF-A0A1H7JAZ3-F1
#
_cell.length_a   1.000
_cell.length_b   1.000
_cell.length_c   1.000
_cell.angle_alpha   90.00
_cell.angle_beta   90.00
_cell.angle_gamma   90.00
#
_symmetry.space_group_name_H-M   'P 1'
#
loop_
_entity.id
_entity.type
_entity.pdbx_description
1 polymer ?
#
loop_
_entity_poly.entity_id
_entity_poly.type
_entity_poly.pdbx_seq_one_letter_code
_entity_poly.pdbx_strand_id
1 'polypeptide(L)'
;MAKDLTCQGKIDMQALEDRHKELEKAWNDLLKERREFEARIHTLEQQEKQFELKWELLIQETQKLADDKLQFERKKKFFDQVQAHSVEPYVAEDNIVHGEMFFSGVTTPKALKKRYKDLIKIYHPDGESGDTATVAEINREYEDLKNQM
;
A
#
# COMPACT_ATOMS: atom_id res chain seq x y z
N MET A 1 -60.62 73.09 5.67
CA MET A 1 -61.53 71.98 6.02
C MET A 1 -61.57 70.93 4.91
N ALA A 2 -62.29 71.11 3.79
CA ALA A 2 -62.40 70.06 2.76
C ALA A 2 -61.10 69.79 1.96
N LYS A 3 -60.29 70.82 1.69
CA LYS A 3 -59.02 70.67 0.95
C LYS A 3 -57.94 69.93 1.77
N ASP A 4 -57.93 70.15 3.08
CA ASP A 4 -56.93 69.57 3.99
C ASP A 4 -57.13 68.06 4.17
N LEU A 5 -58.40 67.61 4.22
CA LEU A 5 -58.77 66.18 4.28
C LEU A 5 -58.34 65.41 3.01
N THR A 6 -58.49 66.02 1.83
CA THR A 6 -58.07 65.42 0.56
C THR A 6 -56.55 65.34 0.42
N CYS A 7 -55.82 66.33 0.93
CA CYS A 7 -54.36 66.30 0.98
C CYS A 7 -53.85 65.25 1.98
N GLN A 8 -54.46 65.16 3.16
CA GLN A 8 -54.10 64.15 4.17
C GLN A 8 -54.34 62.72 3.67
N GLY A 9 -55.46 62.45 2.99
CA GLY A 9 -55.75 61.15 2.40
C GLY A 9 -54.78 60.74 1.28
N LYS A 10 -54.26 61.71 0.51
CA LYS A 10 -53.23 61.45 -0.51
C LYS A 10 -51.87 61.11 0.09
N ILE A 11 -51.49 61.80 1.17
CA ILE A 11 -50.25 61.52 1.91
C ILE A 11 -50.30 60.13 2.54
N ASP A 12 -51.44 59.76 3.13
CA ASP A 12 -51.65 58.43 3.75
C ASP A 12 -51.61 57.30 2.70
N MET A 13 -52.22 57.52 1.53
CA MET A 13 -52.15 56.58 0.41
C MET A 13 -50.72 56.38 -0.12
N GLN A 14 -49.95 57.46 -0.25
CA GLN A 14 -48.54 57.37 -0.68
C GLN A 14 -47.66 56.64 0.36
N ALA A 15 -47.87 56.92 1.65
CA ALA A 15 -47.17 56.21 2.71
C ALA A 15 -47.49 54.70 2.74
N LEU A 16 -48.74 54.33 2.41
CA LEU A 16 -49.15 52.93 2.30
C LEU A 16 -48.50 52.24 1.08
N GLU A 17 -48.44 52.91 -0.05
CA GLU A 17 -47.77 52.41 -1.26
C GLU A 17 -46.26 52.21 -1.04
N ASP A 18 -45.61 53.15 -0.36
CA ASP A 18 -44.18 53.04 -0.04
C ASP A 18 -43.91 51.87 0.92
N ARG A 19 -44.75 51.68 1.94
CA ARG A 19 -44.69 50.49 2.81
C ARG A 19 -44.91 49.19 2.04
N HIS A 20 -45.83 49.17 1.08
CA HIS A 20 -46.05 47.99 0.25
C HIS A 20 -44.80 47.64 -0.59
N LYS A 21 -44.14 48.66 -1.18
CA LYS A 21 -42.87 48.47 -1.90
C LYS A 21 -41.75 47.99 -0.99
N GLU A 22 -41.66 48.51 0.23
CA GLU A 22 -40.68 48.06 1.22
C GLU A 22 -40.89 46.59 1.59
N LEU A 23 -42.14 46.18 1.83
CA LEU A 23 -42.49 44.79 2.11
C LEU A 23 -42.20 43.87 0.93
N GLU A 24 -42.52 44.31 -0.29
CA GLU A 24 -42.23 43.54 -1.50
C GLU A 24 -40.72 43.37 -1.73
N LYS A 25 -39.94 44.42 -1.47
CA LYS A 25 -38.47 44.35 -1.51
C LYS A 25 -37.94 43.38 -0.45
N ALA A 26 -38.38 43.50 0.80
CA ALA A 26 -37.98 42.61 1.88
C ALA A 26 -38.35 41.15 1.59
N TRP A 27 -39.53 40.91 1.01
CA TRP A 27 -39.96 39.58 0.60
C TRP A 27 -39.08 38.99 -0.52
N ASN A 28 -38.71 39.80 -1.51
CA ASN A 28 -37.80 39.40 -2.57
C ASN A 28 -36.39 39.11 -2.04
N ASP A 29 -35.89 39.91 -1.10
CA ASP A 29 -34.60 39.70 -0.45
C ASP A 29 -34.60 38.37 0.34
N LEU A 30 -35.64 38.12 1.15
CA LEU A 30 -35.81 36.85 1.87
C LEU A 30 -35.96 35.64 0.93
N LEU A 31 -36.61 35.80 -0.21
CA LEU A 31 -36.72 34.75 -1.22
C LEU A 31 -35.34 34.42 -1.81
N LYS A 32 -34.50 35.42 -2.03
CA LYS A 32 -33.13 35.24 -2.51
C LYS A 32 -32.27 34.55 -1.47
N GLU A 33 -32.32 35.01 -0.21
CA GLU A 33 -31.61 34.37 0.90
C GLU A 33 -32.02 32.90 1.04
N ARG A 34 -33.32 32.60 0.99
CA ARG A 34 -33.81 31.21 1.07
C ARG A 34 -33.21 30.32 -0.01
N ARG A 35 -33.13 30.79 -1.26
CA ARG A 35 -32.51 30.04 -2.36
C ARG A 35 -31.02 29.82 -2.13
N GLU A 36 -30.33 30.81 -1.60
CA GLU A 36 -28.90 30.70 -1.27
C GLU A 36 -28.67 29.69 -0.14
N PHE A 37 -29.51 29.69 0.90
CA PHE A 37 -29.49 28.69 1.97
C PHE A 37 -29.79 27.28 1.45
N GLU A 38 -30.82 27.10 0.63
CA GLU A 38 -31.17 25.81 0.03
C GLU A 38 -30.00 25.26 -0.82
N ALA A 39 -29.37 26.11 -1.64
CA ALA A 39 -28.20 25.71 -2.42
C ALA A 39 -27.01 25.33 -1.51
N ARG A 40 -26.83 26.04 -0.39
CA ARG A 40 -25.78 25.74 0.59
C ARG A 40 -26.03 24.43 1.31
N ILE A 41 -27.27 24.17 1.73
CA ILE A 41 -27.70 22.91 2.36
C ILE A 41 -27.41 21.75 1.40
N HIS A 42 -27.87 21.82 0.15
CA HIS A 42 -27.62 20.77 -0.83
C HIS A 42 -26.12 20.48 -1.03
N THR A 43 -25.29 21.54 -1.03
CA THR A 43 -23.82 21.38 -1.13
C THR A 43 -23.26 20.67 0.10
N LEU A 44 -23.73 21.02 1.31
CA LEU A 44 -23.29 20.40 2.56
C LEU A 44 -23.73 18.94 2.63
N GLU A 45 -24.96 18.61 2.24
CA GLU A 45 -25.44 17.23 2.16
C GLU A 45 -24.60 16.37 1.20
N GLN A 46 -24.19 16.94 0.07
CA GLN A 46 -23.28 16.26 -0.85
C GLN A 46 -21.90 16.03 -0.23
N GLN A 47 -21.37 17.01 0.51
CA GLN A 47 -20.10 16.87 1.21
C GLN A 47 -20.19 15.82 2.32
N GLU A 48 -21.26 15.82 3.11
CA GLU A 48 -21.51 14.84 4.16
C GLU A 48 -21.51 13.41 3.60
N LYS A 49 -22.25 13.16 2.53
CA LYS A 49 -22.24 11.86 1.83
C LYS A 49 -20.84 11.44 1.36
N GLN A 50 -20.05 12.39 0.87
CA GLN A 50 -18.67 12.12 0.47
C GLN A 50 -17.78 11.77 1.68
N PHE A 51 -17.99 12.42 2.83
CA PHE A 51 -17.27 12.09 4.05
C PHE A 51 -17.66 10.73 4.59
N GLU A 52 -18.95 10.40 4.62
CA GLU A 52 -19.45 9.09 5.05
C GLU A 52 -18.83 7.96 4.22
N LEU A 53 -18.85 8.08 2.88
CA LEU A 53 -18.25 7.08 2.00
C LEU A 53 -16.75 6.92 2.24
N LYS A 54 -16.02 8.03 2.38
CA LYS A 54 -14.57 7.99 2.66
C LYS A 54 -14.27 7.38 4.03
N TRP A 55 -15.11 7.67 5.01
CA TRP A 55 -14.99 7.14 6.36
C TRP A 55 -15.22 5.63 6.39
N GLU A 56 -16.25 5.15 5.70
CA GLU A 56 -16.52 3.72 5.58
C GLU A 56 -15.37 2.97 4.89
N LEU A 57 -14.85 3.50 3.78
CA LEU A 57 -13.69 2.94 3.11
C LEU A 57 -12.46 2.89 4.02
N LEU A 58 -12.21 3.96 4.79
CA LEU A 58 -11.10 4.01 5.73
C LEU A 58 -11.24 2.94 6.83
N ILE A 59 -12.44 2.73 7.37
CA ILE A 59 -12.71 1.68 8.34
C ILE A 59 -12.39 0.31 7.72
N GLN A 60 -12.89 0.04 6.51
CA GLN A 60 -12.67 -1.23 5.82
C GLN A 60 -11.19 -1.51 5.57
N GLU A 61 -10.44 -0.53 5.03
CA GLU A 61 -9.01 -0.68 4.78
C GLU A 61 -8.22 -0.86 6.08
N THR A 62 -8.61 -0.16 7.15
CA THR A 62 -7.96 -0.32 8.47
C THR A 62 -8.18 -1.72 9.04
N GLN A 63 -9.40 -2.26 8.91
CA GLN A 63 -9.70 -3.63 9.34
C GLN A 63 -8.90 -4.65 8.54
N LYS A 64 -8.89 -4.51 7.21
CA LYS A 64 -8.09 -5.37 6.32
C LYS A 64 -6.61 -5.33 6.67
N LEU A 65 -6.06 -4.15 6.93
CA LEU A 65 -4.65 -4.00 7.33
C LEU A 65 -4.35 -4.67 8.68
N ALA A 66 -5.30 -4.61 9.62
CA ALA A 66 -5.18 -5.31 10.89
C ALA A 66 -5.18 -6.85 10.71
N ASP A 67 -6.04 -7.35 9.84
CA ASP A 67 -6.09 -8.78 9.49
C ASP A 67 -4.80 -9.24 8.80
N ASP A 68 -4.32 -8.48 7.81
CA ASP A 68 -3.08 -8.75 7.10
C ASP A 68 -1.88 -8.76 8.06
N LYS A 69 -1.85 -7.82 9.01
CA LYS A 69 -0.82 -7.78 10.06
C LYS A 69 -0.87 -9.03 10.93
N LEU A 70 -2.07 -9.46 11.36
CA LEU A 70 -2.22 -10.68 12.16
C LEU A 70 -1.77 -11.92 11.38
N GLN A 71 -2.12 -12.01 10.09
CA GLN A 71 -1.67 -13.10 9.23
C GLN A 71 -0.15 -13.09 9.06
N PHE A 72 0.44 -11.91 8.86
CA PHE A 72 1.88 -11.75 8.75
C PHE A 72 2.59 -12.17 10.05
N GLU A 73 2.09 -11.77 11.21
CA GLU A 73 2.63 -12.18 12.51
C GLU A 73 2.54 -13.70 12.72
N ARG A 74 1.44 -14.33 12.29
CA ARG A 74 1.31 -15.80 12.31
C ARG A 74 2.32 -16.49 11.42
N LYS A 75 2.48 -16.02 10.17
CA LYS A 75 3.47 -16.54 9.22
C LYS A 75 4.89 -16.34 9.71
N LYS A 76 5.19 -15.17 10.29
CA LYS A 76 6.49 -14.87 10.89
C LYS A 76 6.79 -15.83 12.04
N LYS A 77 5.86 -16.00 12.99
CA LYS A 77 6.02 -16.97 14.10
C LYS A 77 6.22 -18.39 13.59
N PHE A 78 5.48 -18.80 12.56
CA PHE A 78 5.67 -20.10 11.93
C PHE A 78 7.07 -20.23 11.32
N PHE A 79 7.55 -19.22 10.59
CA PHE A 79 8.89 -19.23 10.02
C PHE A 79 9.97 -19.23 11.11
N ASP A 80 9.82 -18.42 12.15
CA ASP A 80 10.73 -18.38 13.30
C ASP A 80 10.77 -19.75 14.02
N GLN A 81 9.63 -20.43 14.15
CA GLN A 81 9.54 -21.79 14.70
C GLN A 81 10.20 -22.82 13.78
N VAL A 82 9.90 -22.80 12.48
CA VAL A 82 10.56 -23.69 11.49
C VAL A 82 12.06 -23.45 11.50
N GLN A 83 12.52 -22.21 11.58
CA GLN A 83 13.93 -21.88 11.66
C GLN A 83 14.55 -22.34 12.99
N ALA A 84 13.84 -22.23 14.11
CA ALA A 84 14.32 -22.73 15.40
C ALA A 84 14.39 -24.27 15.45
N HIS A 85 13.45 -24.97 14.80
CA HIS A 85 13.42 -26.43 14.70
C HIS A 85 14.32 -26.97 13.58
N SER A 86 14.60 -26.20 12.52
CA SER A 86 15.64 -26.52 11.54
C SER A 86 17.04 -26.19 12.06
N VAL A 87 17.15 -25.52 13.22
CA VAL A 87 18.36 -25.37 14.03
C VAL A 87 18.27 -26.29 15.27
N GLU A 88 17.59 -27.43 15.17
CA GLU A 88 18.08 -28.61 15.88
C GLU A 88 19.36 -29.09 15.16
N PRO A 89 20.40 -29.56 15.87
CA PRO A 89 21.50 -30.29 15.26
C PRO A 89 20.99 -31.68 14.85
N TYR A 90 20.07 -31.72 13.88
CA TYR A 90 20.02 -32.79 12.90
C TYR A 90 21.25 -32.50 12.02
N VAL A 91 22.35 -33.26 12.03
CA VAL A 91 22.40 -34.65 11.56
C VAL A 91 21.31 -34.98 10.53
N ALA A 92 20.98 -34.04 9.65
CA ALA A 92 20.88 -34.37 8.25
C ALA A 92 22.35 -34.56 7.84
N GLU A 93 22.85 -35.71 7.43
CA GLU A 93 22.51 -36.31 6.13
C GLU A 93 22.09 -35.25 5.10
N ASP A 94 22.81 -34.13 5.13
CA ASP A 94 22.96 -33.25 4.01
C ASP A 94 23.57 -34.10 2.89
N ASN A 95 22.72 -34.43 1.91
CA ASN A 95 23.13 -34.45 0.51
C ASN A 95 23.53 -33.03 0.04
N ILE A 96 24.06 -32.16 0.91
CA ILE A 96 25.03 -31.16 0.47
C ILE A 96 26.23 -32.01 0.08
N VAL A 97 26.40 -32.19 -1.22
CA VAL A 97 27.66 -32.69 -1.76
C VAL A 97 28.70 -31.66 -1.32
N HIS A 98 29.34 -31.90 -0.17
CA HIS A 98 30.39 -31.05 0.36
C HIS A 98 31.45 -30.90 -0.74
N GLY A 99 31.96 -29.67 -0.93
CA GLY A 99 32.99 -29.36 -1.93
C GLY A 99 34.08 -30.44 -2.03
N GLU A 100 34.50 -30.93 -0.86
CA GLU A 100 35.45 -32.02 -0.64
C GLU A 100 35.16 -33.30 -1.46
N MET A 101 33.90 -33.67 -1.67
CA MET A 101 33.52 -34.86 -2.44
C MET A 101 33.86 -34.72 -3.92
N PHE A 102 33.75 -33.51 -4.48
CA PHE A 102 34.01 -33.25 -5.90
C PHE A 102 35.48 -33.44 -6.29
N PHE A 103 36.38 -33.20 -5.33
CA PHE A 103 37.84 -33.30 -5.47
C PHE A 103 38.46 -34.46 -4.70
N SER A 104 37.63 -35.37 -4.17
CA SER A 104 38.11 -36.59 -3.51
C SER A 104 39.06 -37.39 -4.41
N GLY A 105 40.23 -37.74 -3.87
CA GLY A 105 41.27 -38.48 -4.61
C GLY A 105 42.16 -37.63 -5.52
N VAL A 106 41.98 -36.31 -5.56
CA VAL A 106 42.91 -35.40 -6.25
C VAL A 106 44.11 -35.12 -5.36
N THR A 107 45.28 -35.61 -5.76
CA THR A 107 46.54 -35.43 -5.01
C THR A 107 47.58 -34.60 -5.74
N THR A 108 47.29 -34.11 -6.95
CA THR A 108 48.24 -33.31 -7.74
C THR A 108 47.60 -32.06 -8.33
N PRO A 109 48.35 -30.94 -8.45
CA PRO A 109 47.85 -29.68 -9.03
C PRO A 109 47.29 -29.84 -10.45
N LYS A 110 47.90 -30.73 -11.25
CA LYS A 110 47.44 -31.01 -12.62
C LYS A 110 46.09 -31.73 -12.64
N ALA A 111 45.87 -32.68 -11.72
CA ALA A 111 44.60 -33.38 -11.59
C ALA A 111 43.49 -32.46 -11.05
N LEU A 112 43.83 -31.55 -10.13
CA LEU A 112 42.91 -30.56 -9.56
C LEU A 112 42.33 -29.65 -10.65
N LYS A 113 43.20 -29.06 -11.46
CA LYS A 113 42.78 -28.19 -12.58
C LYS A 113 41.98 -28.92 -13.65
N LYS A 114 42.28 -30.19 -13.89
CA LYS A 114 41.53 -31.03 -14.85
C LYS A 114 40.12 -31.31 -14.31
N ARG A 115 40.02 -31.78 -13.06
CA ARG A 115 38.75 -32.11 -12.41
C ARG A 115 37.85 -30.88 -12.27
N TYR A 116 38.42 -29.74 -11.90
CA TYR A 116 37.70 -28.46 -11.84
C TYR A 116 37.03 -28.11 -13.18
N LYS A 117 37.77 -28.18 -14.29
CA LYS A 117 37.21 -27.90 -15.62
C LYS A 117 36.09 -28.87 -16.01
N ASP A 118 36.24 -30.15 -15.69
CA ASP A 118 35.23 -31.17 -15.98
C ASP A 118 33.94 -30.91 -15.19
N LEU A 119 34.05 -30.49 -13.92
CA LEU A 119 32.92 -30.16 -13.07
C LEU A 119 32.21 -28.88 -13.52
N ILE A 120 32.94 -27.81 -13.83
CA ILE A 120 32.36 -26.57 -14.35
C ILE A 120 31.63 -26.82 -15.68
N LYS A 121 32.12 -27.74 -16.52
CA LYS A 121 31.45 -28.10 -17.77
C LYS A 121 30.09 -28.81 -17.58
N ILE A 122 29.93 -29.58 -16.50
CA ILE A 122 28.69 -30.32 -16.18
C ILE A 122 27.68 -29.39 -15.51
N TYR A 123 28.14 -28.56 -14.56
CA TYR A 123 27.28 -27.78 -13.69
C TYR A 123 27.14 -26.31 -14.09
N HIS A 124 27.66 -25.90 -15.25
CA HIS A 124 27.54 -24.52 -15.74
C HIS A 124 26.06 -24.10 -15.81
N PRO A 125 25.69 -22.88 -15.35
CA PRO A 125 24.29 -22.42 -15.34
C PRO A 125 23.62 -22.38 -16.71
N ASP A 126 24.40 -22.36 -17.80
CA ASP A 126 23.89 -22.41 -19.18
C ASP A 126 23.64 -23.85 -19.70
N GLY A 127 23.89 -24.88 -18.89
CA GLY A 127 23.67 -26.29 -19.21
C GLY A 127 22.36 -26.85 -18.66
N GLU A 128 21.89 -27.97 -19.22
CA GLU A 128 20.63 -28.64 -18.84
C GLU A 128 20.62 -29.16 -17.37
N SER A 129 21.79 -29.30 -16.75
CA SER A 129 22.00 -29.65 -15.34
C SER A 129 22.72 -28.54 -14.55
N GLY A 130 22.61 -27.30 -15.02
CA GLY A 130 23.27 -26.14 -14.44
C GLY A 130 22.70 -25.76 -13.07
N ASP A 131 23.59 -25.61 -12.08
CA ASP A 131 23.23 -25.11 -10.76
C ASP A 131 24.27 -24.09 -10.28
N THR A 132 23.79 -22.86 -10.04
CA THR A 132 24.64 -21.74 -9.60
C THR A 132 25.17 -21.95 -8.18
N ALA A 133 24.39 -22.62 -7.30
CA ALA A 133 24.82 -22.90 -5.94
C ALA A 133 25.97 -23.93 -5.92
N THR A 134 25.82 -25.02 -6.67
CA THR A 134 26.87 -26.05 -6.84
C THR A 134 28.16 -25.47 -7.46
N VAL A 135 28.05 -24.60 -8.46
CA VAL A 135 29.24 -23.95 -9.07
C VAL A 135 29.98 -23.05 -8.08
N ALA A 136 29.26 -22.31 -7.23
CA ALA A 136 29.89 -21.50 -6.20
C ALA A 136 30.69 -22.35 -5.20
N GLU A 137 30.15 -23.51 -4.84
CA GLU A 137 30.80 -24.46 -3.93
C GLU A 137 32.05 -25.11 -4.55
N ILE A 138 31.97 -25.53 -5.82
CA ILE A 138 33.12 -26.07 -6.58
C ILE A 138 34.25 -25.03 -6.70
N ASN A 139 33.91 -23.76 -6.92
CA ASN A 139 34.89 -22.67 -7.01
C ASN A 139 35.60 -22.41 -5.67
N ARG A 140 34.85 -22.44 -4.56
CA ARG A 140 35.39 -22.27 -3.21
C ARG A 140 36.42 -23.35 -2.90
N GLU A 141 36.03 -24.62 -3.03
CA GLU A 141 36.89 -25.76 -2.72
C GLU A 141 38.13 -25.81 -3.62
N TYR A 142 37.98 -25.49 -4.91
CA TYR A 142 39.12 -25.45 -5.82
C TYR A 142 40.18 -24.43 -5.40
N GLU A 143 39.78 -23.23 -4.99
CA GLU A 143 40.73 -22.21 -4.53
C GLU A 143 41.37 -22.61 -3.20
N ASP A 144 40.62 -23.24 -2.29
CA ASP A 144 41.17 -23.75 -1.03
C ASP A 144 42.22 -24.85 -1.25
N LEU A 145 41.93 -25.86 -2.08
CA LEU A 145 42.89 -26.92 -2.41
C LEU A 145 44.08 -26.41 -3.23
N LYS A 146 43.86 -25.43 -4.10
CA LYS A 146 44.93 -24.78 -4.89
C LYS A 146 45.87 -23.95 -4.01
N ASN A 147 45.38 -23.41 -2.89
CA ASN A 147 46.21 -22.71 -1.92
C ASN A 147 46.96 -23.67 -0.98
N GLN A 148 46.50 -24.93 -0.86
CA GLN A 148 47.12 -25.97 -0.04
C GLN A 148 48.15 -26.84 -0.78
N MET A 149 48.13 -26.86 -2.12
CA MET A 149 49.04 -27.67 -2.98
C MET A 149 50.12 -26.85 -3.68
#